data_AF-A0A2M8S8V3-F1
#
_entry.id   AF-A0A2M8S8V3-F1
#
_cell.length_a   1.000
_cell.length_b   1.000
_cell.length_c   1.000
_cell.angle_alpha   90.00
_cell.angle_beta   90.00
_cell.angle_gamma   90.00
#
_symmetry.space_group_name_H-M   'P 1'
#
loop_
_entity.id
_entity.type
_entity.pdbx_description
1 polymer ?
#
loop_
_entity_poly.entity_id
_entity_poly.type
_entity_poly.pdbx_seq_one_letter_code
_entity_poly.pdbx_strand_id
1 'polypeptide(L)'
;LTSLTGTYSRTLNTVGGYDPVCFTDVPAGEYSVSAAVPDGYNPTTVLNYSSKVAPGDAIYVSFGAQAKSQTPTESGTPTQSPILGIVGALLLLGGIGLGIFAWRMRK
;
A
#
# COMPACT_ATOMS: atom_id res chain seq x y z
N LEU A 1 0.86 25.56 -4.80
CA LEU A 1 2.06 26.41 -4.94
C LEU A 1 1.76 27.77 -4.35
N THR A 2 2.45 28.14 -3.27
CA THR A 2 2.20 29.40 -2.55
C THR A 2 3.52 30.12 -2.30
N SER A 3 3.58 31.42 -2.58
CA SER A 3 4.76 32.24 -2.29
C SER A 3 4.89 32.44 -0.77
N LEU A 4 6.10 32.42 -0.26
CA LEU A 4 6.39 32.72 1.15
C LEU A 4 6.04 34.16 1.55
N THR A 5 5.93 35.06 0.57
CA THR A 5 5.47 36.45 0.79
C THR A 5 3.94 36.59 0.73
N GLY A 6 3.21 35.51 0.41
CA GLY A 6 1.75 35.50 0.28
C GLY A 6 1.20 36.18 -0.98
N THR A 7 2.06 36.68 -1.87
CA THR A 7 1.67 37.44 -3.07
C THR A 7 1.12 36.57 -4.20
N TYR A 8 1.43 35.28 -4.21
CA TYR A 8 1.01 34.33 -5.23
C TYR A 8 0.57 33.02 -4.58
N SER A 9 -0.61 32.52 -4.95
CA SER A 9 -1.06 31.18 -4.56
C SER A 9 -1.92 30.56 -5.66
N ARG A 10 -1.60 29.33 -6.03
CA ARG A 10 -2.39 28.52 -6.95
C ARG A 10 -2.42 27.05 -6.52
N THR A 11 -3.54 26.41 -6.81
CA THR A 11 -3.77 24.98 -6.58
C THR A 11 -4.28 24.36 -7.87
N LEU A 12 -3.80 23.16 -8.17
CA LEU A 12 -4.23 22.35 -9.32
C LEU A 12 -4.50 20.93 -8.84
N ASN A 13 -5.38 20.23 -9.55
CA ASN A 13 -5.64 18.83 -9.32
C ASN A 13 -4.70 17.98 -10.17
N THR A 14 -4.16 16.91 -9.57
CA THR A 14 -3.34 15.93 -10.27
C THR A 14 -4.13 14.67 -10.51
N VAL A 15 -3.79 13.96 -11.59
CA VAL A 15 -4.23 12.58 -11.83
C VAL A 15 -3.06 11.64 -11.48
N GLY A 16 -3.37 10.43 -11.05
CA GLY A 16 -2.34 9.41 -10.82
C GLY A 16 -1.65 9.05 -12.14
N GLY A 17 -0.32 8.92 -12.12
CA GLY A 17 0.47 8.60 -13.31
C GLY A 17 1.82 9.29 -13.31
N TYR A 18 2.46 9.31 -14.48
CA TYR A 18 3.76 9.95 -14.69
C TYR A 18 3.64 11.33 -15.36
N ASP A 19 2.45 11.71 -15.81
CA ASP A 19 2.21 13.00 -16.46
C ASP A 19 2.20 14.13 -15.42
N PRO A 20 3.14 15.09 -15.50
CA PRO A 20 3.22 16.18 -14.54
C PRO A 20 2.14 17.23 -14.83
N VAL A 21 1.68 17.89 -13.76
CA VAL A 21 0.85 19.09 -13.85
C VAL A 21 1.73 20.31 -13.61
N CYS A 22 1.66 21.30 -14.50
CA CYS A 22 2.56 22.44 -14.53
C CYS A 22 1.87 23.75 -14.11
N PHE A 23 2.56 24.55 -13.29
CA PHE A 23 2.22 25.96 -13.09
C PHE A 23 3.04 26.79 -14.08
N THR A 24 2.38 27.47 -15.02
CA THR A 24 3.06 28.37 -15.99
C THR A 24 3.13 29.79 -15.45
N ASP A 25 4.08 30.57 -15.98
CA ASP A 25 4.23 32.00 -15.72
C ASP A 25 4.34 32.36 -14.23
N VAL A 26 5.05 31.51 -13.47
CA VAL A 26 5.29 31.71 -12.05
C VAL A 26 6.31 32.85 -11.86
N PRO A 27 5.99 33.92 -11.13
CA PRO A 27 6.93 35.00 -10.84
C PRO A 27 8.17 34.49 -10.09
N ALA A 28 9.32 35.14 -10.27
CA ALA A 28 10.52 34.78 -9.52
C ALA A 28 10.33 35.02 -8.01
N GLY A 29 10.82 34.09 -7.18
CA GLY A 29 10.70 34.20 -5.73
C GLY A 29 10.83 32.87 -5.00
N GLU A 30 10.57 32.91 -3.69
CA GLU A 30 10.60 31.73 -2.81
C GLU A 30 9.18 31.17 -2.64
N TYR A 31 9.03 29.87 -2.86
CA TYR A 31 7.72 29.20 -2.86
C TYR A 31 7.72 27.96 -1.98
N SER A 32 6.54 27.65 -1.42
CA SER A 32 6.18 26.37 -0.84
C SER A 32 5.21 25.63 -1.76
N VAL A 33 5.60 24.42 -2.17
CA VAL A 33 4.81 23.48 -2.95
C VAL A 33 4.29 22.43 -1.99
N SER A 34 2.98 22.23 -1.96
CA SER A 34 2.37 21.15 -1.19
C SER A 34 1.41 20.32 -2.02
N ALA A 35 1.27 19.05 -1.64
CA ALA A 35 0.33 18.10 -2.23
C ALA A 35 -0.54 17.44 -1.16
N ALA A 36 -1.78 17.15 -1.53
CA ALA A 36 -2.69 16.36 -0.71
C ALA A 36 -2.61 14.88 -1.13
N VAL A 37 -2.77 13.97 -0.16
CA VAL A 37 -2.83 12.52 -0.42
C VAL A 37 -4.26 12.15 -0.82
N PRO A 38 -4.46 11.38 -1.90
CA PRO A 38 -5.77 10.87 -2.25
C PRO A 38 -6.37 9.93 -1.19
N ASP A 39 -7.70 9.84 -1.16
CA ASP A 39 -8.40 8.94 -0.26
C ASP A 39 -8.01 7.48 -0.50
N GLY A 40 -7.81 6.74 0.60
CA GLY A 40 -7.39 5.34 0.54
C GLY A 40 -5.91 5.12 0.24
N TYR A 41 -5.09 6.18 0.20
CA TYR A 41 -3.64 6.07 0.03
C TYR A 41 -2.89 6.54 1.30
N ASN A 42 -1.65 6.09 1.43
CA ASN A 42 -0.66 6.57 2.40
C ASN A 42 0.45 7.34 1.67
N PRO A 43 0.88 8.50 2.17
CA PRO A 43 2.02 9.20 1.59
C PRO A 43 3.30 8.39 1.77
N THR A 44 4.12 8.33 0.73
CA THR A 44 5.46 7.71 0.78
C THR A 44 6.59 8.72 0.63
N THR A 45 6.27 9.98 0.34
CA THR A 45 7.24 11.07 0.27
C THR A 45 6.80 12.22 1.16
N VAL A 46 7.69 13.19 1.36
CA VAL A 46 7.34 14.47 1.95
C VAL A 46 6.34 15.18 1.03
N LEU A 47 5.36 15.87 1.62
CA LEU A 47 4.26 16.52 0.91
C LEU A 47 4.40 18.04 0.87
N ASN A 48 5.47 18.60 1.41
CA ASN A 48 5.76 20.02 1.42
C ASN A 48 7.23 20.25 1.05
N TYR A 49 7.46 21.03 0.00
CA TYR A 49 8.79 21.38 -0.49
C TYR A 49 8.90 22.90 -0.62
N SER A 50 9.99 23.45 -0.12
CA SER A 50 10.34 24.85 -0.37
C SER A 50 11.34 24.92 -1.51
N SER A 51 11.12 25.83 -2.47
CA SER A 51 11.98 25.98 -3.63
C SER A 51 12.00 27.43 -4.10
N LYS A 52 13.20 27.88 -4.49
CA LYS A 52 13.41 29.17 -5.13
C LYS A 52 13.21 29.04 -6.64
N VAL A 53 12.37 29.88 -7.21
CA VAL A 53 12.10 29.94 -8.65
C VAL A 53 12.79 31.16 -9.23
N ALA A 54 13.72 30.96 -10.16
CA ALA A 54 14.30 32.04 -10.97
C ALA A 54 13.65 32.10 -12.37
N PRO A 55 13.77 33.24 -13.09
CA PRO A 55 13.23 33.35 -14.45
C PRO A 55 13.88 32.32 -15.38
N GLY A 56 13.04 31.58 -16.12
CA GLY A 56 13.49 30.51 -17.03
C GLY A 56 13.72 29.15 -16.36
N ASP A 57 13.53 29.03 -15.05
CA ASP A 57 13.63 27.74 -14.35
C ASP A 57 12.44 26.82 -14.68
N ALA A 58 12.75 25.53 -14.78
CA ALA A 58 11.78 24.44 -14.74
C ALA A 58 12.14 23.52 -13.56
N ILE A 59 11.31 23.52 -12.52
CA ILE A 59 11.52 22.73 -11.32
C ILE A 59 10.47 21.61 -11.28
N TYR A 60 10.95 20.37 -11.15
CA TYR A 60 10.10 19.19 -11.04
C TYR A 60 10.06 18.72 -9.59
N VAL A 61 8.85 18.59 -9.04
CA VAL A 61 8.62 18.09 -7.68
C VAL A 61 7.71 16.87 -7.77
N SER A 62 8.18 15.74 -7.26
CA SER A 62 7.47 14.47 -7.29
C SER A 62 6.87 14.14 -5.93
N PHE A 63 5.63 13.67 -5.93
CA PHE A 63 4.92 13.22 -4.73
C PHE A 63 4.56 11.74 -4.87
N GLY A 64 4.76 10.97 -3.80
CA GLY A 64 4.47 9.55 -3.75
C GLY A 64 3.30 9.24 -2.82
N ALA A 65 2.41 8.36 -3.29
CA ALA A 65 1.32 7.79 -2.51
C ALA A 65 1.17 6.31 -2.87
N GLN A 66 0.99 5.45 -1.87
CA GLN A 66 0.75 4.01 -2.05
C GLN A 66 -0.64 3.64 -1.52
N ALA A 67 -1.35 2.79 -2.24
CA ALA A 67 -2.68 2.35 -1.81
C ALA A 67 -2.55 1.69 -0.44
N LYS A 68 -3.47 2.01 0.47
CA LYS A 68 -3.56 1.32 1.76
C LYS A 68 -3.82 -0.15 1.45
N SER A 69 -2.89 -1.03 1.83
CA SER A 69 -3.14 -2.47 1.79
C SER A 69 -4.35 -2.75 2.66
N GLN A 70 -5.47 -3.11 2.04
CA GLN A 70 -6.46 -3.91 2.74
C GLN A 70 -5.72 -5.22 3.00
N THR A 71 -5.36 -5.50 4.25
CA THR A 71 -5.20 -6.91 4.63
C THR A 71 -6.45 -7.60 4.09
N PRO A 72 -6.32 -8.63 3.24
CA PRO A 72 -7.49 -9.44 2.91
C PRO A 72 -8.04 -9.85 4.27
N THR A 73 -9.15 -9.24 4.68
CA THR A 73 -9.97 -9.86 5.69
C THR A 73 -10.32 -11.16 5.01
N GLU A 74 -9.75 -12.27 5.50
CA GLU A 74 -10.13 -13.62 5.07
C GLU A 74 -11.65 -13.72 5.28
N SER A 75 -12.37 -13.24 4.27
CA SER A 75 -13.81 -13.35 4.11
C SER A 75 -14.03 -14.68 3.39
N GLY A 76 -13.33 -15.70 3.86
CA GLY A 76 -13.62 -17.07 3.58
C GLY A 76 -14.09 -17.63 4.90
N THR A 77 -15.38 -17.96 4.99
CA THR A 77 -15.83 -18.96 5.96
C THR A 77 -14.80 -20.09 5.92
N PRO A 78 -14.12 -20.46 7.03
CA PRO A 78 -13.12 -21.50 6.98
C PRO A 78 -13.75 -22.73 6.36
N THR A 79 -13.35 -23.08 5.14
CA THR A 79 -13.88 -24.26 4.45
C THR A 79 -13.31 -25.48 5.17
N GLN A 80 -13.99 -25.89 6.24
CA GLN A 80 -13.68 -27.13 6.93
C GLN A 80 -13.92 -28.27 5.95
N SER A 81 -12.85 -28.95 5.53
CA SER A 81 -12.93 -30.08 4.60
C SER A 81 -13.30 -31.35 5.37
N PRO A 82 -14.54 -31.87 5.26
CA PRO A 82 -14.94 -33.09 5.96
C PRO A 82 -14.12 -34.31 5.51
N ILE A 83 -13.64 -34.30 4.26
CA ILE A 83 -12.80 -35.35 3.70
C ILE A 83 -11.47 -35.44 4.47
N LEU A 84 -10.86 -34.30 4.82
CA LEU A 84 -9.59 -34.31 5.56
C LEU A 84 -9.77 -34.88 6.98
N GLY A 85 -10.91 -34.63 7.61
CA GLY A 85 -11.27 -35.25 8.90
C GLY A 85 -11.43 -36.77 8.81
N ILE A 86 -12.08 -37.25 7.75
CA ILE A 86 -12.27 -38.69 7.50
C ILE A 86 -10.93 -39.37 7.23
N VAL A 87 -10.06 -38.78 6.40
CA VAL A 87 -8.72 -39.30 6.13
C VAL A 87 -7.88 -39.36 7.41
N GLY A 88 -7.94 -38.31 8.24
CA GLY A 88 -7.27 -38.30 9.54
C GLY A 88 -7.76 -39.41 10.48
N ALA A 89 -9.08 -39.65 10.53
CA ALA A 89 -9.65 -40.73 11.34
C ALA A 89 -9.22 -42.12 10.87
N LEU A 90 -9.19 -42.36 9.55
CA LEU A 90 -8.72 -43.63 8.99
C LEU A 90 -7.23 -43.88 9.29
N LEU A 91 -6.39 -42.85 9.18
CA LEU A 91 -4.98 -42.95 9.53
C LEU A 91 -4.78 -43.27 11.02
N LEU A 92 -5.55 -42.63 11.91
CA LEU A 92 -5.51 -42.91 13.35
C LEU A 92 -5.93 -44.35 13.65
N LEU A 93 -7.05 -44.82 13.08
CA LEU A 93 -7.52 -46.19 13.26
C LEU A 93 -6.52 -47.21 12.72
N GLY A 94 -5.93 -46.95 11.54
CA GLY A 94 -4.88 -47.77 10.97
C GLY A 94 -3.66 -47.86 11.87
N GLY A 95 -3.20 -46.73 12.41
CA GLY A 95 -2.07 -46.67 13.35
C GLY A 95 -2.34 -47.44 14.65
N ILE A 96 -3.53 -47.30 15.22
CA ILE A 96 -3.95 -48.04 16.42
C ILE A 96 -3.97 -49.55 16.13
N GLY A 97 -4.54 -49.97 15.00
CA GLY A 97 -4.59 -51.37 14.59
C GLY A 97 -3.20 -51.99 14.41
N LEU A 98 -2.30 -51.29 13.71
CA LEU A 98 -0.90 -51.70 13.55
C LEU A 98 -0.16 -51.78 14.90
N GLY A 99 -0.40 -50.84 15.81
CA GLY A 99 0.18 -50.84 17.16
C GLY A 99 -0.24 -52.05 17.99
N ILE A 100 -1.54 -52.36 18.02
CA ILE A 100 -2.07 -53.54 18.74
C ILE A 100 -1.54 -54.83 18.11
N PHE A 101 -1.50 -54.90 16.79
CA PHE A 101 -0.96 -56.07 16.07
C PHE A 101 0.51 -56.32 16.40
N ALA A 102 1.35 -55.28 16.35
CA ALA A 102 2.77 -55.39 16.70
C ALA A 102 2.99 -55.79 18.17
N TRP A 103 2.15 -55.29 19.09
CA TRP A 103 2.22 -55.68 20.50
C TRP A 103 1.85 -57.15 20.71
N ARG A 104 0.84 -57.65 20.00
CA ARG A 104 0.41 -59.05 20.10
C ARG A 104 1.40 -60.03 19.48
N MET A 105 2.13 -59.63 18.44
CA MET A 105 3.19 -60.45 17.84
C MET A 105 4.49 -60.49 18.65
N ARG A 106 4.68 -59.56 19.60
CA ARG A 106 5.85 -59.53 20.50
C ARG A 106 5.68 -60.39 21.75
N LYS A 107 4.55 -61.10 21.88
CA LYS A 107 4.25 -62.00 22.99
C LYS A 107 4.10 -63.42 22.47
#